data_AF-A0A7W1W5I3-F1
#
_entry.id   AF-A0A7W1W5I3-F1
#
_cell.length_a   1.000
_cell.length_b   1.000
_cell.length_c   1.000
_cell.angle_alpha   90.00
_cell.angle_beta   90.00
_cell.angle_gamma   90.00
#
_symmetry.space_group_name_H-M   'P 1'
#
loop_
_entity.id
_entity.type
_entity.pdbx_description
1 polymer ?
#
loop_
_entity_poly.entity_id
_entity_poly.type
_entity_poly.pdbx_seq_one_letter_code
_entity_poly.pdbx_strand_id
1 'polypeptide(L)'
;MNSLNTASLVNLLGFTVGVALYALLLVMVIRHRKSKEKLSFDFLLLATAILGLLWNVGELVALIWRDFGAREVSPVLLAIAYSALGFLPSVVVHSAWKNNGSENKNARLLTVAAYGLSLLATFFHFQSGIFYKIAPSSLALQILTVSSLAFLAGLLVFNFKQTLENKSIWATALLIFAVSAFHLSSDTEGTSWLVELVAHQSSLPLVLAILLQDYRFAFADLFLKRALSLLLLALTAFGLYVFAASPLLALHEKHEANDVQGVSILLTFWIATALIYPSLHRFAAWLVDKIILRRADYARLRARISKTIEKENAIENVLGETCRSLASALTAKESNWDQSSENESNLPVVNFTSNAAEILVPTAELPAYKIYLKDFSGGRRLL
;
A
#
# COMPACT_ATOMS: atom_id res chain seq x y z
N MET A 1 12.94 -32.10 -0.03
CA MET A 1 12.46 -30.98 -0.87
C MET A 1 13.65 -30.16 -1.27
N ASN A 2 14.02 -30.15 -2.56
CA ASN A 2 15.11 -29.31 -3.06
C ASN A 2 14.71 -27.84 -2.87
N SER A 3 15.59 -27.01 -2.32
CA SER A 3 15.38 -25.57 -2.08
C SER A 3 14.83 -24.82 -3.30
N LEU A 4 15.18 -25.29 -4.51
CA LEU A 4 14.71 -24.79 -5.80
C LEU A 4 13.18 -24.84 -5.98
N ASN A 5 12.47 -25.84 -5.42
CA ASN A 5 11.01 -25.94 -5.59
C ASN A 5 10.25 -24.96 -4.68
N THR A 6 10.78 -24.69 -3.48
CA THR A 6 10.16 -23.75 -2.53
C THR A 6 10.31 -22.30 -3.00
N ALA A 7 11.46 -21.92 -3.57
CA ALA A 7 11.69 -20.57 -4.07
C ALA A 7 10.74 -20.23 -5.24
N SER A 8 10.61 -21.11 -6.23
CA SER A 8 9.68 -20.91 -7.35
C SER A 8 8.22 -20.82 -6.89
N LEU A 9 7.81 -21.67 -5.92
CA LEU A 9 6.46 -21.62 -5.36
C LEU A 9 6.19 -20.29 -4.63
N VAL A 10 7.18 -19.79 -3.89
CA VAL A 10 7.10 -18.49 -3.21
C VAL A 10 6.98 -17.35 -4.22
N ASN A 11 7.77 -17.37 -5.30
CA ASN A 11 7.69 -16.38 -6.38
C ASN A 11 6.33 -16.43 -7.07
N LEU A 12 5.82 -17.61 -7.42
CA LEU A 12 4.50 -17.80 -8.02
C LEU A 12 3.39 -17.24 -7.13
N LEU A 13 3.40 -17.60 -5.84
CA LEU A 13 2.44 -17.10 -4.85
C LEU A 13 2.52 -15.59 -4.74
N GLY A 14 3.74 -15.05 -4.60
CA GLY A 14 4.00 -13.63 -4.43
C GLY A 14 3.51 -12.81 -5.62
N PHE A 15 3.86 -13.18 -6.86
CA PHE A 15 3.38 -12.47 -8.05
C PHE A 15 1.87 -12.61 -8.24
N THR A 16 1.27 -13.78 -7.95
CA THR A 16 -0.20 -13.95 -8.03
C THR A 16 -0.92 -13.02 -7.04
N VAL A 17 -0.43 -12.95 -5.81
CA VAL A 17 -0.94 -12.01 -4.80
C VAL A 17 -0.71 -10.57 -5.25
N GLY A 18 0.47 -10.25 -5.76
CA GLY A 18 0.80 -8.93 -6.29
C GLY A 18 -0.14 -8.49 -7.41
N VAL A 19 -0.40 -9.35 -8.40
CA VAL A 19 -1.39 -9.10 -9.46
C VAL A 19 -2.76 -8.80 -8.87
N ALA A 20 -3.25 -9.63 -7.93
CA ALA A 20 -4.55 -9.42 -7.29
C ALA A 20 -4.62 -8.09 -6.52
N LEU A 21 -3.56 -7.72 -5.80
CA LEU A 21 -3.49 -6.47 -5.02
C LEU A 21 -3.44 -5.23 -5.92
N TYR A 22 -2.61 -5.24 -6.97
CA TYR A 22 -2.52 -4.11 -7.89
C TYR A 22 -3.76 -3.99 -8.79
N ALA A 23 -4.39 -5.11 -9.15
CA ALA A 23 -5.68 -5.10 -9.84
C ALA A 23 -6.79 -4.52 -8.95
N LEU A 24 -6.85 -4.93 -7.67
CA LEU A 24 -7.75 -4.34 -6.68
C LEU A 24 -7.54 -2.83 -6.57
N LEU A 25 -6.28 -2.39 -6.46
CA LEU A 25 -5.94 -0.98 -6.40
C LEU A 25 -6.44 -0.23 -7.64
N LEU A 26 -6.15 -0.75 -8.83
CA LEU A 26 -6.56 -0.16 -10.10
C LEU A 26 -8.09 -0.04 -10.20
N VAL A 27 -8.82 -1.11 -9.85
CA VAL A 27 -10.28 -1.11 -9.83
C VAL A 27 -10.82 -0.08 -8.86
N MET A 28 -10.24 0.03 -7.66
CA MET A 28 -10.66 1.02 -6.68
C MET A 28 -10.45 2.46 -7.20
N VAL A 29 -9.30 2.75 -7.83
CA VAL A 29 -9.02 4.06 -8.44
C VAL A 29 -10.01 4.38 -9.56
N ILE A 30 -10.28 3.43 -10.45
CA ILE A 30 -11.20 3.60 -11.58
C ILE A 30 -12.66 3.73 -11.12
N ARG A 31 -13.09 2.98 -10.10
CA ARG A 31 -14.47 3.06 -9.59
C ARG A 31 -14.72 4.37 -8.85
N HIS A 32 -13.74 4.86 -8.10
CA HIS A 32 -13.85 6.15 -7.40
C HIS A 32 -14.04 7.31 -8.39
N ARG A 33 -13.41 7.23 -9.57
CA ARG A 33 -13.55 8.20 -10.68
C ARG A 33 -15.00 8.43 -11.13
N LYS A 34 -15.88 7.42 -11.03
CA LYS A 34 -17.27 7.53 -11.51
C LYS A 34 -18.22 8.24 -10.54
N SER A 35 -17.79 8.50 -9.29
CA SER A 35 -18.69 8.86 -8.19
C SER A 35 -18.70 10.35 -7.78
N LYS A 36 -17.74 11.19 -8.20
CA LYS A 36 -17.72 12.63 -7.84
C LYS A 36 -17.17 13.52 -8.95
N GLU A 37 -17.79 14.69 -9.10
CA GLU A 37 -17.33 15.82 -9.92
C GLU A 37 -15.96 16.35 -9.45
N LYS A 38 -15.07 16.60 -10.44
CA LYS A 38 -13.97 17.60 -10.47
C LYS A 38 -12.96 17.75 -9.32
N LEU A 39 -12.89 16.88 -8.31
CA LEU A 39 -11.84 16.96 -7.28
C LEU A 39 -10.65 16.03 -7.59
N SER A 40 -9.58 16.66 -8.11
CA SER A 40 -8.19 16.19 -8.27
C SER A 40 -7.97 14.75 -8.74
N PHE A 41 -7.56 14.60 -9.99
CA PHE A 41 -7.07 13.36 -10.56
C PHE A 41 -5.79 12.87 -9.82
N ASP A 42 -5.86 11.77 -9.07
CA ASP A 42 -4.69 11.16 -8.41
C ASP A 42 -3.87 10.31 -9.37
N PHE A 43 -3.15 10.98 -10.28
CA PHE A 43 -2.25 10.35 -11.26
C PHE A 43 -1.24 9.40 -10.61
N LEU A 44 -0.73 9.76 -9.42
CA LEU A 44 0.25 8.94 -8.71
C LEU A 44 -0.28 7.53 -8.42
N LEU A 45 -1.49 7.42 -7.88
CA LEU A 45 -2.04 6.12 -7.50
C LEU A 45 -2.38 5.26 -8.71
N LEU A 46 -2.87 5.89 -9.78
CA LEU A 46 -3.09 5.22 -11.06
C LEU A 46 -1.76 4.70 -11.62
N ALA A 47 -0.71 5.53 -11.60
CA ALA A 47 0.62 5.13 -12.03
C ALA A 47 1.15 3.98 -11.18
N THR A 48 1.05 4.04 -9.84
CA THR A 48 1.44 2.94 -8.94
C THR A 48 0.70 1.65 -9.27
N ALA A 49 -0.61 1.74 -9.50
CA ALA A 49 -1.44 0.58 -9.82
C ALA A 49 -1.03 -0.07 -11.14
N ILE A 50 -0.80 0.72 -12.18
CA ILE A 50 -0.39 0.25 -13.50
C ILE A 50 1.03 -0.32 -13.45
N LEU A 51 1.99 0.39 -12.86
CA LEU A 51 3.38 -0.03 -12.77
C LEU A 51 3.52 -1.32 -11.97
N GLY A 52 2.86 -1.41 -10.82
CA GLY A 52 2.86 -2.63 -10.02
C GLY A 52 2.20 -3.81 -10.73
N LEU A 53 1.12 -3.57 -11.49
CA LEU A 53 0.47 -4.63 -12.28
C LEU A 53 1.38 -5.09 -13.43
N LEU A 54 2.04 -4.17 -14.14
CA LEU A 54 2.99 -4.51 -15.21
C LEU A 54 4.17 -5.33 -14.69
N TRP A 55 4.73 -4.96 -13.53
CA TRP A 55 5.78 -5.75 -12.87
C TRP A 55 5.30 -7.15 -12.53
N ASN A 56 4.20 -7.28 -11.77
CA ASN A 56 3.75 -8.57 -11.25
C ASN A 56 3.22 -9.48 -12.36
N VAL A 57 2.50 -8.94 -13.35
CA VAL A 57 2.04 -9.74 -14.51
C VAL A 57 3.22 -10.14 -15.38
N GLY A 58 4.16 -9.23 -15.63
CA GLY A 58 5.34 -9.51 -16.46
C GLY A 58 6.18 -10.66 -15.90
N GLU A 59 6.49 -10.61 -14.61
CA GLU A 59 7.23 -11.69 -13.93
C GLU A 59 6.41 -12.97 -13.79
N LEU A 60 5.10 -12.89 -13.51
CA LEU A 60 4.24 -14.09 -13.47
C LEU A 60 4.21 -14.80 -14.82
N VAL A 61 4.07 -14.04 -15.92
CA VAL A 61 4.11 -14.58 -17.28
C VAL A 61 5.48 -15.15 -17.58
N ALA A 62 6.57 -14.47 -17.22
CA ALA A 62 7.93 -14.97 -17.39
C ALA A 62 8.17 -16.30 -16.65
N LEU A 63 7.70 -16.40 -15.40
CA LEU A 63 7.80 -17.61 -14.58
C LEU A 63 7.02 -18.77 -15.19
N ILE A 64 5.74 -18.54 -15.56
CA ILE A 64 4.92 -19.55 -16.24
C ILE A 64 5.55 -19.97 -17.57
N TRP A 65 6.08 -19.02 -18.34
CA TRP A 65 6.68 -19.30 -19.63
C TRP A 65 7.98 -20.10 -19.52
N ARG A 66 8.80 -19.84 -18.50
CA ARG A 66 10.01 -20.60 -18.21
C ARG A 66 9.71 -22.04 -17.80
N ASP A 67 8.68 -22.24 -16.98
CA ASP A 67 8.38 -23.54 -16.38
C ASP A 67 7.48 -24.43 -17.27
N PHE A 68 6.65 -23.84 -18.13
CA PHE A 68 5.71 -24.56 -19.00
C PHE A 68 5.98 -24.39 -20.51
N GLY A 69 6.83 -23.43 -20.90
CA GLY A 69 7.17 -23.16 -22.29
C GLY A 69 8.54 -23.71 -22.67
N ALA A 70 8.64 -24.44 -23.78
CA ALA A 70 9.92 -24.97 -24.29
C ALA A 70 10.81 -23.91 -24.98
N ARG A 71 10.63 -22.61 -24.68
CA ARG A 71 11.34 -21.49 -25.32
C ARG A 71 11.77 -20.44 -24.29
N GLU A 72 12.89 -19.78 -24.58
CA GLU A 72 13.40 -18.64 -23.81
C GLU A 72 12.33 -17.53 -23.65
N VAL A 73 12.27 -16.93 -22.46
CA VAL A 73 11.38 -15.81 -22.17
C VAL A 73 11.79 -14.60 -23.02
N SER A 74 10.81 -13.89 -23.59
CA SER A 74 11.08 -12.69 -24.39
C SER A 74 11.86 -11.64 -23.58
N PRO A 75 13.07 -11.23 -24.00
CA PRO A 75 13.83 -10.18 -23.31
C PRO A 75 13.09 -8.84 -23.26
N VAL A 76 12.19 -8.59 -24.21
CA VAL A 76 11.37 -7.37 -24.25
C VAL A 76 10.30 -7.39 -23.17
N LEU A 77 9.71 -8.55 -22.88
CA LEU A 77 8.74 -8.71 -21.78
C LEU A 77 9.42 -8.38 -20.44
N LEU A 78 10.61 -8.94 -20.21
CA LEU A 78 11.40 -8.66 -19.01
C LEU A 78 11.80 -7.18 -18.95
N ALA A 79 12.24 -6.58 -20.05
CA ALA A 79 12.55 -5.15 -20.08
C ALA A 79 11.35 -4.29 -19.66
N ILE A 80 10.12 -4.59 -20.13
CA ILE A 80 8.89 -3.90 -19.71
C ILE A 80 8.63 -4.08 -18.21
N ALA A 81 8.71 -5.31 -17.71
CA ALA A 81 8.43 -5.63 -16.31
C ALA A 81 9.41 -4.89 -15.37
N TYR A 82 10.71 -5.02 -15.62
CA TYR A 82 11.75 -4.39 -14.81
C TYR A 82 11.78 -2.86 -14.94
N SER A 83 11.42 -2.31 -16.11
CA SER A 83 11.16 -0.88 -16.23
C SER A 83 10.03 -0.43 -15.32
N ALA A 84 8.91 -1.16 -15.31
CA ALA A 84 7.77 -0.82 -14.46
C ALA A 84 8.14 -0.84 -12.96
N LEU A 85 8.89 -1.85 -12.53
CA LEU A 85 9.48 -1.95 -11.19
C LEU A 85 10.36 -0.72 -10.89
N GLY A 86 11.25 -0.34 -11.82
CA GLY A 86 12.18 0.78 -11.67
C GLY A 86 11.54 2.16 -11.54
N PHE A 87 10.26 2.33 -11.93
CA PHE A 87 9.52 3.58 -11.73
C PHE A 87 8.85 3.69 -10.36
N LEU A 88 8.61 2.58 -9.63
CA LEU A 88 7.93 2.62 -8.33
C LEU A 88 8.66 3.50 -7.28
N PRO A 89 10.00 3.44 -7.13
CA PRO A 89 10.72 4.34 -6.22
C PRO A 89 10.50 5.82 -6.54
N SER A 90 10.44 6.17 -7.82
CA SER A 90 10.19 7.54 -8.28
C SER A 90 8.80 8.03 -7.91
N VAL A 91 7.81 7.13 -7.93
CA VAL A 91 6.47 7.43 -7.43
C VAL A 91 6.47 7.62 -5.90
N VAL A 92 7.24 6.83 -5.15
CA VAL A 92 7.41 7.01 -3.69
C VAL A 92 8.07 8.35 -3.37
N VAL A 93 9.14 8.73 -4.07
CA VAL A 93 9.80 10.03 -3.90
C VAL A 93 8.81 11.17 -4.19
N HIS A 94 8.04 11.08 -5.28
CA HIS A 94 7.01 12.08 -5.62
C HIS A 94 5.95 12.17 -4.51
N SER A 95 5.44 11.03 -4.02
CA SER A 95 4.42 10.97 -2.96
C SER A 95 4.89 11.58 -1.64
N ALA A 96 6.15 11.33 -1.24
CA ALA A 96 6.71 11.82 0.02
C ALA A 96 6.70 13.36 0.16
N TRP A 97 6.67 14.10 -0.96
CA TRP A 97 6.69 15.56 -0.99
C TRP A 97 5.33 16.22 -1.22
N LYS A 98 4.37 15.51 -1.84
CA LYS A 98 3.08 16.08 -2.23
C LYS A 98 2.30 16.69 -1.06
N ASN A 99 2.53 16.20 0.17
CA ASN A 99 1.86 16.67 1.38
C ASN A 99 2.47 17.93 2.03
N ASN A 100 3.64 18.41 1.62
CA ASN A 100 4.38 19.45 2.35
C ASN A 100 4.08 20.91 1.92
N GLY A 101 3.00 21.15 1.16
CA GLY A 101 2.37 22.47 1.03
C GLY A 101 3.34 23.66 0.85
N SER A 102 4.21 23.63 -0.16
CA SER A 102 4.86 24.80 -0.78
C SER A 102 5.82 24.34 -1.87
N GLU A 103 6.04 25.20 -2.88
CA GLU A 103 6.95 25.01 -4.01
C GLU A 103 8.43 24.89 -3.58
N ASN A 104 8.81 23.80 -2.92
CA ASN A 104 10.20 23.54 -2.62
C ASN A 104 10.93 23.10 -3.89
N LYS A 105 11.75 24.00 -4.47
CA LYS A 105 12.55 23.74 -5.68
C LYS A 105 13.40 22.45 -5.56
N ASN A 106 13.92 22.15 -4.37
CA ASN A 106 14.73 20.95 -4.13
C ASN A 106 13.91 19.66 -4.21
N ALA A 107 12.66 19.70 -3.74
CA ALA A 107 11.74 18.57 -3.84
C ALA A 107 11.37 18.27 -5.29
N ARG A 108 11.15 19.33 -6.09
CA ARG A 108 10.91 19.20 -7.53
C ARG A 108 12.14 18.63 -8.25
N LEU A 109 13.33 19.11 -7.92
CA LEU A 109 14.58 18.60 -8.48
C LEU A 109 14.77 17.11 -8.17
N LEU A 110 14.56 16.70 -6.92
CA LEU A 110 14.67 15.30 -6.51
C LEU A 110 13.66 14.40 -7.23
N THR A 111 12.42 14.89 -7.40
CA THR A 111 11.38 14.17 -8.15
C THR A 111 11.75 14.03 -9.62
N VAL A 112 12.20 15.10 -10.27
CA VAL A 112 12.66 15.07 -11.67
C VAL A 112 13.87 14.13 -11.82
N ALA A 113 14.82 14.18 -10.89
CA ALA A 113 15.97 13.27 -10.87
C ALA A 113 15.54 11.80 -10.72
N ALA A 114 14.53 11.52 -9.88
CA ALA A 114 13.98 10.17 -9.72
C ALA A 114 13.41 9.62 -11.02
N TYR A 115 12.49 10.35 -11.65
CA TYR A 115 11.96 9.92 -12.96
C TYR A 115 13.04 9.86 -14.04
N GLY A 116 14.02 10.77 -14.02
CA GLY A 116 15.17 10.74 -14.94
C GLY A 116 16.02 9.48 -14.80
N LEU A 117 16.33 9.05 -13.57
CA LEU A 117 17.09 7.83 -13.33
C LEU A 117 16.27 6.56 -13.65
N SER A 118 14.96 6.55 -13.39
CA SER A 118 14.08 5.45 -13.85
C SER A 118 14.02 5.35 -15.39
N LEU A 119 13.99 6.49 -16.09
CA LEU A 119 14.06 6.54 -17.55
C LEU A 119 15.40 6.02 -18.08
N LEU A 120 16.50 6.41 -17.44
CA LEU A 120 17.84 5.93 -17.79
C LEU A 120 17.96 4.41 -17.58
N ALA A 121 17.50 3.90 -16.45
CA ALA A 121 17.45 2.46 -16.20
C ALA A 121 16.58 1.73 -17.24
N THR A 122 15.43 2.30 -17.58
CA THR A 122 14.55 1.79 -18.65
C THR A 122 15.27 1.71 -19.99
N PHE A 123 15.98 2.77 -20.37
CA PHE A 123 16.78 2.77 -21.59
C PHE A 123 17.78 1.59 -21.60
N PHE A 124 18.48 1.35 -20.50
CA PHE A 124 19.42 0.22 -20.40
C PHE A 124 18.72 -1.15 -20.40
N HIS A 125 17.55 -1.31 -19.78
CA HIS A 125 16.76 -2.54 -19.88
C HIS A 125 16.39 -2.85 -21.34
N PHE A 126 15.89 -1.86 -22.09
CA PHE A 126 15.53 -2.04 -23.49
C PHE A 126 16.75 -2.21 -24.40
N GLN A 127 17.83 -1.45 -24.20
CA GLN A 127 19.07 -1.60 -24.94
C GLN A 127 19.63 -3.02 -24.77
N SER A 128 19.71 -3.49 -23.53
CA SER A 128 20.17 -4.85 -23.20
C SER A 128 19.27 -5.92 -23.84
N GLY A 129 17.95 -5.80 -23.69
CA GLY A 129 17.00 -6.80 -24.21
C GLY A 129 16.89 -6.83 -25.74
N ILE A 130 16.96 -5.68 -26.42
CA ILE A 130 16.82 -5.60 -27.88
C ILE A 130 18.09 -6.05 -28.59
N PHE A 131 19.23 -5.45 -28.21
CA PHE A 131 20.50 -5.63 -28.93
C PHE A 131 21.29 -6.85 -28.45
N TYR A 132 21.26 -7.16 -27.16
CA TYR A 132 22.08 -8.23 -26.58
C TYR A 132 21.25 -9.46 -26.19
N LYS A 133 19.91 -9.39 -26.28
CA LYS A 133 18.97 -10.45 -25.85
C LYS A 133 19.11 -10.84 -24.38
N ILE A 134 19.72 -9.98 -23.58
CA ILE A 134 19.92 -10.17 -22.15
C ILE A 134 19.00 -9.20 -21.42
N ALA A 135 18.04 -9.71 -20.67
CA ALA A 135 17.20 -8.93 -19.78
C ALA A 135 16.95 -9.72 -18.49
N PRO A 136 16.94 -9.07 -17.31
CA PRO A 136 17.17 -7.63 -17.09
C PRO A 136 18.63 -7.19 -17.32
N SER A 137 18.86 -5.86 -17.39
CA SER A 137 20.21 -5.28 -17.46
C SER A 137 20.76 -5.12 -16.04
N SER A 138 21.91 -5.74 -15.75
CA SER A 138 22.59 -5.58 -14.44
C SER A 138 22.95 -4.11 -14.17
N LEU A 139 23.41 -3.38 -15.18
CA LEU A 139 23.73 -1.95 -15.06
C LEU A 139 22.49 -1.12 -14.72
N ALA A 140 21.33 -1.42 -15.31
CA ALA A 140 20.08 -0.74 -14.96
C ALA A 140 19.69 -0.97 -13.50
N LEU A 141 19.82 -2.20 -13.00
CA LEU A 141 19.54 -2.57 -11.61
C LEU A 141 20.51 -1.92 -10.62
N GLN A 142 21.79 -1.79 -10.99
CA GLN A 142 22.78 -1.04 -10.21
C GLN A 142 22.43 0.45 -10.13
N ILE A 143 22.01 1.07 -11.24
CA ILE A 143 21.52 2.46 -11.25
C ILE A 143 20.32 2.60 -10.31
N LEU A 144 19.36 1.69 -10.37
CA LEU A 144 18.17 1.70 -9.50
C LEU A 144 18.52 1.53 -8.01
N THR A 145 19.51 0.70 -7.70
CA THR A 145 20.02 0.50 -6.34
C THR A 145 20.65 1.78 -5.79
N VAL A 146 21.64 2.33 -6.51
CA VAL A 146 22.38 3.53 -6.08
C VAL A 146 21.45 4.74 -6.01
N SER A 147 20.56 4.90 -6.98
CA SER A 147 19.59 6.00 -6.99
C SER A 147 18.61 5.92 -5.83
N SER A 148 18.10 4.73 -5.49
CA SER A 148 17.19 4.55 -4.35
C SER A 148 17.85 4.91 -3.02
N LEU A 149 19.13 4.54 -2.84
CA LEU A 149 19.92 4.96 -1.68
C LEU A 149 20.19 6.47 -1.66
N ALA A 150 20.49 7.07 -2.82
CA ALA A 150 20.68 8.52 -2.95
C ALA A 150 19.38 9.29 -2.63
N PHE A 151 18.22 8.79 -3.07
CA PHE A 151 16.92 9.37 -2.76
C PHE A 151 16.55 9.21 -1.30
N LEU A 152 16.84 8.06 -0.69
CA LEU A 152 16.71 7.86 0.76
C LEU A 152 17.50 8.94 1.53
N ALA A 153 18.78 9.11 1.20
CA ALA A 153 19.64 10.12 1.82
C ALA A 153 19.12 11.55 1.57
N GLY A 154 18.77 11.88 0.32
CA GLY A 154 18.23 13.18 -0.05
C GLY A 154 16.93 13.50 0.69
N LEU A 155 16.00 12.55 0.78
CA LEU A 155 14.77 12.72 1.53
C LEU A 155 15.04 12.91 3.04
N LEU A 156 15.99 12.19 3.63
CA LEU A 156 16.35 12.37 5.04
C LEU A 156 16.90 13.78 5.31
N VAL A 157 17.70 14.31 4.39
CA VAL A 157 18.30 15.66 4.48
C VAL A 157 17.28 16.77 4.17
N PHE A 158 16.37 16.59 3.22
CA PHE A 158 15.47 17.69 2.85
C PHE A 158 14.15 17.68 3.63
N ASN A 159 13.71 16.54 4.17
CA ASN A 159 12.46 16.42 4.94
C ASN A 159 12.65 16.54 6.46
N PHE A 160 13.62 17.32 6.96
CA PHE A 160 13.90 17.41 8.40
C PHE A 160 12.66 17.69 9.27
N LYS A 161 11.70 18.48 8.78
CA LYS A 161 10.47 18.86 9.50
C LYS A 161 9.37 17.79 9.55
N GLN A 162 9.46 16.69 8.80
CA GLN A 162 8.47 15.61 8.86
C GLN A 162 8.61 14.79 10.16
N THR A 163 7.49 14.25 10.65
CA THR A 163 7.46 13.33 11.80
C THR A 163 8.27 12.07 11.50
N LEU A 164 8.87 11.48 12.55
CA LEU A 164 9.69 10.26 12.42
C LEU A 164 8.89 9.10 11.80
N GLU A 165 7.60 9.01 12.11
CA GLU A 165 6.66 8.01 11.58
C GLU A 165 6.44 8.16 10.06
N ASN A 166 6.31 9.38 9.55
CA ASN A 166 6.17 9.59 8.10
C ASN A 166 7.47 9.26 7.36
N LYS A 167 8.62 9.57 7.98
CA LYS A 167 9.94 9.27 7.41
C LYS A 167 10.22 7.78 7.32
N SER A 168 9.89 7.03 8.39
CA SER A 168 10.16 5.59 8.42
C SER A 168 9.45 4.84 7.29
N ILE A 169 8.23 5.24 6.95
CA ILE A 169 7.42 4.58 5.91
C ILE A 169 8.11 4.63 4.53
N TRP A 170 8.45 5.83 4.02
CA TRP A 170 9.10 5.94 2.70
C TRP A 170 10.56 5.45 2.77
N ALA A 171 11.23 5.62 3.90
CA ALA A 171 12.62 5.19 4.08
C ALA A 171 12.74 3.65 4.01
N THR A 172 11.87 2.95 4.74
CA THR A 172 11.81 1.49 4.71
C THR A 172 11.46 0.99 3.31
N ALA A 173 10.53 1.64 2.61
CA ALA A 173 10.14 1.23 1.27
C ALA A 173 11.29 1.39 0.25
N LEU A 174 12.02 2.51 0.28
CA LEU A 174 13.19 2.73 -0.58
C LEU A 174 14.35 1.80 -0.22
N LEU A 175 14.55 1.48 1.06
CA LEU A 175 15.59 0.56 1.50
C LEU A 175 15.29 -0.88 1.05
N ILE A 176 14.05 -1.36 1.24
CA ILE A 176 13.63 -2.68 0.76
C ILE A 176 13.80 -2.78 -0.75
N PHE A 177 13.43 -1.71 -1.49
CA PHE A 177 13.65 -1.68 -2.92
C PHE A 177 15.13 -1.69 -3.31
N ALA A 178 15.98 -0.92 -2.62
CA ALA A 178 17.42 -0.93 -2.90
C ALA A 178 18.04 -2.31 -2.68
N VAL A 179 17.66 -3.01 -1.61
CA VAL A 179 18.09 -4.40 -1.34
C VAL A 179 17.58 -5.34 -2.43
N SER A 180 16.34 -5.17 -2.88
CA SER A 180 15.73 -5.94 -3.97
C SER A 180 16.46 -5.73 -5.29
N ALA A 181 16.69 -4.49 -5.71
CA ALA A 181 17.41 -4.18 -6.94
C ALA A 181 18.87 -4.68 -6.89
N PHE A 182 19.51 -4.63 -5.73
CA PHE A 182 20.85 -5.19 -5.53
C PHE A 182 20.85 -6.72 -5.69
N HIS A 183 19.93 -7.43 -5.03
CA HIS A 183 19.78 -8.89 -5.16
C HIS A 183 19.51 -9.31 -6.61
N LEU A 184 18.61 -8.62 -7.29
CA LEU A 184 18.29 -8.87 -8.70
C LEU A 184 19.48 -8.59 -9.64
N SER A 185 20.43 -7.74 -9.23
CA SER A 185 21.63 -7.40 -10.02
C SER A 185 22.78 -8.41 -9.88
N SER A 186 22.75 -9.21 -8.82
CA SER A 186 23.73 -10.25 -8.53
C SER A 186 23.25 -11.62 -9.02
N ASP A 187 24.10 -12.39 -9.70
CA ASP A 187 23.78 -13.74 -10.20
C ASP A 187 23.63 -14.80 -9.09
N THR A 188 23.43 -14.40 -7.84
CA THR A 188 23.29 -15.28 -6.67
C THR A 188 21.83 -15.70 -6.46
N GLU A 189 21.25 -16.36 -7.46
CA GLU A 189 19.95 -17.02 -7.31
C GLU A 189 20.06 -18.22 -6.33
N GLY A 190 19.07 -18.38 -5.44
CA GLY A 190 18.86 -19.64 -4.72
C GLY A 190 19.56 -19.85 -3.36
N THR A 191 20.14 -18.82 -2.74
CA THR A 191 20.81 -18.99 -1.43
C THR A 191 19.83 -19.05 -0.25
N SER A 192 18.67 -18.38 -0.33
CA SER A 192 17.62 -18.44 0.72
C SER A 192 16.26 -18.00 0.19
N TRP A 193 15.20 -18.79 0.44
CA TRP A 193 13.82 -18.46 0.04
C TRP A 193 13.30 -17.15 0.66
N LEU A 194 13.83 -16.76 1.84
CA LEU A 194 13.49 -15.49 2.48
C LEU A 194 14.06 -14.30 1.72
N VAL A 195 15.29 -14.45 1.20
CA VAL A 195 15.93 -13.40 0.41
C VAL A 195 15.20 -13.26 -0.92
N GLU A 196 14.86 -14.37 -1.55
CA GLU A 196 14.07 -14.43 -2.77
C GLU A 196 12.71 -13.72 -2.61
N LEU A 197 12.00 -14.02 -1.51
CA LEU A 197 10.73 -13.37 -1.19
C LEU A 197 10.88 -11.86 -1.07
N VAL A 198 11.86 -11.36 -0.31
CA VAL A 198 12.06 -9.92 -0.13
C VAL A 198 12.46 -9.24 -1.43
N ALA A 199 13.31 -9.90 -2.22
CA ALA A 199 13.81 -9.35 -3.47
C ALA A 199 12.71 -9.22 -4.53
N HIS A 200 11.87 -10.24 -4.73
CA HIS A 200 10.83 -10.18 -5.77
C HIS A 200 9.54 -9.47 -5.33
N GLN A 201 9.30 -9.35 -4.02
CA GLN A 201 8.07 -8.75 -3.47
C GLN A 201 8.23 -7.30 -2.98
N SER A 202 9.31 -6.61 -3.37
CA SER A 202 9.62 -5.22 -2.97
C SER A 202 8.57 -4.18 -3.43
N SER A 203 7.78 -4.51 -4.44
CA SER A 203 6.68 -3.65 -4.91
C SER A 203 5.59 -3.44 -3.84
N LEU A 204 5.31 -4.45 -3.00
CA LEU A 204 4.24 -4.39 -1.99
C LEU A 204 4.51 -3.37 -0.86
N PRO A 205 5.70 -3.34 -0.25
CA PRO A 205 6.04 -2.26 0.69
C PRO A 205 5.96 -0.85 0.07
N LEU A 206 6.36 -0.68 -1.20
CA LEU A 206 6.29 0.61 -1.89
C LEU A 206 4.85 1.11 -2.06
N VAL A 207 3.92 0.25 -2.49
CA VAL A 207 2.51 0.66 -2.62
C VAL A 207 1.86 0.94 -1.27
N LEU A 208 2.23 0.17 -0.23
CA LEU A 208 1.77 0.44 1.13
C LEU A 208 2.24 1.81 1.61
N ALA A 209 3.50 2.17 1.34
CA ALA A 209 4.04 3.47 1.69
C ALA A 209 3.27 4.62 1.02
N ILE A 210 2.97 4.49 -0.27
CA ILE A 210 2.19 5.48 -1.03
C ILE A 210 0.78 5.61 -0.45
N LEU A 211 0.11 4.50 -0.16
CA LEU A 211 -1.25 4.49 0.38
C LEU A 211 -1.34 5.08 1.79
N LEU A 212 -0.36 4.80 2.65
CA LEU A 212 -0.32 5.33 4.02
C LEU A 212 -0.02 6.83 4.06
N GLN A 213 0.77 7.35 3.11
CA GLN A 213 1.18 8.75 3.11
C GLN A 213 0.18 9.67 2.41
N ASP A 214 -0.29 9.29 1.23
CA ASP A 214 -0.97 10.24 0.34
C ASP A 214 -2.50 10.15 0.39
N TYR A 215 -3.07 9.07 0.92
CA TYR A 215 -4.44 8.73 0.58
C TYR A 215 -5.49 8.87 1.67
N ARG A 216 -6.70 9.25 1.23
CA ARG A 216 -7.91 9.43 2.06
C ARG A 216 -8.22 8.15 2.84
N PHE A 217 -8.54 8.35 4.12
CA PHE A 217 -8.64 7.30 5.14
C PHE A 217 -9.47 6.08 4.70
N ALA A 218 -10.60 6.28 4.02
CA ALA A 218 -11.47 5.16 3.65
C ALA A 218 -10.92 4.23 2.55
N PHE A 219 -10.10 4.76 1.65
CA PHE A 219 -9.56 3.97 0.55
C PHE A 219 -8.32 3.21 1.00
N ALA A 220 -7.46 3.85 1.80
CA ALA A 220 -6.37 3.17 2.48
C ALA A 220 -6.91 2.08 3.42
N ASP A 221 -7.98 2.37 4.18
CA ASP A 221 -8.64 1.39 5.06
C ASP A 221 -9.20 0.19 4.29
N LEU A 222 -10.02 0.43 3.25
CA LEU A 222 -10.61 -0.65 2.46
C LEU A 222 -9.52 -1.49 1.76
N PHE A 223 -8.52 -0.82 1.18
CA PHE A 223 -7.42 -1.51 0.53
C PHE A 223 -6.64 -2.36 1.53
N LEU A 224 -6.23 -1.78 2.66
CA LEU A 224 -5.39 -2.45 3.65
C LEU A 224 -6.09 -3.66 4.26
N LYS A 225 -7.38 -3.55 4.59
CA LYS A 225 -8.19 -4.69 5.08
C LYS A 225 -8.25 -5.83 4.08
N ARG A 226 -8.52 -5.51 2.81
CA ARG A 226 -8.58 -6.51 1.72
C ARG A 226 -7.21 -7.10 1.43
N ALA A 227 -6.18 -6.26 1.37
CA ALA A 227 -4.81 -6.66 1.09
C ALA A 227 -4.27 -7.59 2.16
N LEU A 228 -4.44 -7.24 3.43
CA LEU A 228 -4.02 -8.08 4.54
C LEU A 228 -4.82 -9.39 4.59
N SER A 229 -6.14 -9.35 4.30
CA SER A 229 -6.95 -10.57 4.21
C SER A 229 -6.43 -11.50 3.11
N LEU A 230 -6.08 -10.96 1.94
CA LEU A 230 -5.53 -11.74 0.82
C LEU A 230 -4.15 -12.29 1.14
N LEU A 231 -3.27 -11.50 1.77
CA LEU A 231 -1.95 -11.95 2.22
C LEU A 231 -2.06 -13.08 3.24
N LEU A 232 -2.92 -12.95 4.24
CA LEU A 232 -3.16 -14.00 5.23
C LEU A 232 -3.74 -15.26 4.60
N LEU A 233 -4.67 -15.13 3.65
CA LEU A 233 -5.21 -16.27 2.92
C LEU A 233 -4.13 -16.98 2.12
N ALA A 234 -3.29 -16.24 1.39
CA ALA A 234 -2.19 -16.79 0.62
C ALA A 234 -1.15 -17.49 1.50
N LEU A 235 -0.77 -16.89 2.63
CA LEU A 235 0.13 -17.49 3.61
C LEU A 235 -0.47 -18.75 4.24
N THR A 236 -1.78 -18.74 4.53
CA THR A 236 -2.49 -19.91 5.06
C THR A 236 -2.53 -21.04 4.04
N ALA A 237 -2.86 -20.74 2.79
CA ALA A 237 -2.88 -21.72 1.69
C ALA A 237 -1.48 -22.30 1.45
N PHE A 238 -0.44 -21.45 1.43
CA PHE A 238 0.95 -21.87 1.30
C PHE A 238 1.39 -22.75 2.48
N GLY A 239 1.08 -22.35 3.72
CA GLY A 239 1.38 -23.15 4.91
C GLY A 239 0.69 -24.51 4.90
N LEU A 240 -0.59 -24.56 4.56
CA LEU A 240 -1.33 -25.82 4.41
C LEU A 240 -0.74 -26.71 3.32
N TYR A 241 -0.32 -26.12 2.20
CA TYR A 241 0.33 -26.86 1.13
C TYR A 241 1.67 -27.45 1.60
N VAL A 242 2.56 -26.62 2.16
CA VAL A 242 3.92 -27.02 2.54
C VAL A 242 3.92 -28.02 3.70
N PHE A 243 3.13 -27.77 4.74
CA PHE A 243 3.18 -28.55 5.98
C PHE A 243 2.19 -29.72 6.03
N ALA A 244 1.17 -29.74 5.18
CA ALA A 244 0.16 -30.78 5.21
C ALA A 244 -0.02 -31.46 3.85
N ALA A 245 -0.38 -30.73 2.79
CA ALA A 245 -0.68 -31.34 1.49
C ALA A 245 0.53 -32.05 0.87
N SER A 246 1.70 -31.38 0.81
CA SER A 246 2.92 -31.94 0.22
C SER A 246 3.39 -33.23 0.94
N PRO A 247 3.50 -33.28 2.28
CA PRO A 247 3.81 -34.53 2.99
C PRO A 247 2.79 -35.64 2.75
N LEU A 248 1.48 -35.32 2.75
CA LEU A 248 0.42 -36.32 2.54
C LEU A 248 0.45 -36.89 1.12
N LEU A 249 0.70 -36.04 0.11
CA LEU A 249 0.83 -36.46 -1.28
C LEU A 249 2.09 -37.33 -1.49
N ALA A 250 3.22 -36.99 -0.85
CA ALA A 250 4.45 -37.77 -0.92
C ALA A 250 4.34 -39.16 -0.25
N LEU A 251 3.48 -39.30 0.76
CA LEU A 251 3.15 -40.61 1.34
C LEU A 251 2.33 -41.47 0.37
N HIS A 252 1.52 -40.83 -0.48
CA HIS A 252 0.62 -41.48 -1.43
C HIS A 252 1.34 -41.96 -2.70
N GLU A 253 2.34 -41.22 -3.20
CA GLU A 253 3.13 -41.58 -4.42
C GLU A 253 3.80 -42.97 -4.35
N LYS A 254 3.94 -43.55 -3.16
CA LYS A 254 4.52 -44.90 -2.98
C LYS A 254 3.56 -46.05 -3.33
N HIS A 255 2.29 -45.77 -3.60
CA HIS A 255 1.30 -46.77 -3.99
C HIS A 255 0.88 -46.53 -5.45
N GLU A 256 1.11 -47.49 -6.35
CA GLU A 256 0.86 -47.40 -7.80
C GLU A 256 -0.61 -47.17 -8.24
N ALA A 257 -1.52 -46.87 -7.32
CA ALA A 257 -2.93 -46.66 -7.66
C ALA A 257 -3.56 -45.60 -6.74
N ASN A 258 -3.80 -44.41 -7.30
CA ASN A 258 -5.12 -43.77 -7.44
C ASN A 258 -5.02 -42.23 -7.28
N ASP A 259 -4.97 -41.51 -8.41
CA ASP A 259 -4.95 -40.04 -8.52
C ASP A 259 -6.12 -39.36 -7.79
N VAL A 260 -7.24 -40.09 -7.65
CA VAL A 260 -8.46 -39.64 -6.97
C VAL A 260 -8.22 -39.23 -5.51
N GLN A 261 -7.34 -39.92 -4.78
CA GLN A 261 -7.08 -39.60 -3.37
C GLN A 261 -6.25 -38.30 -3.24
N GLY A 262 -5.24 -38.11 -4.09
CA GLY A 262 -4.46 -36.87 -4.13
C GLY A 262 -5.32 -35.66 -4.49
N VAL A 263 -6.18 -35.80 -5.51
CA VAL A 263 -7.17 -34.79 -5.87
C VAL A 263 -8.15 -34.52 -4.71
N SER A 264 -8.62 -35.56 -4.02
CA SER A 264 -9.51 -35.41 -2.86
C SER A 264 -8.86 -34.66 -1.70
N ILE A 265 -7.57 -34.90 -1.44
CA ILE A 265 -6.78 -34.18 -0.44
C ILE A 265 -6.69 -32.69 -0.82
N LEU A 266 -6.35 -32.37 -2.07
CA LEU A 266 -6.26 -30.99 -2.56
C LEU A 266 -7.61 -30.26 -2.47
N LEU A 267 -8.70 -30.88 -2.91
CA LEU A 267 -10.05 -30.32 -2.80
C LEU A 267 -10.45 -30.07 -1.33
N THR A 268 -10.08 -30.99 -0.42
CA THR A 268 -10.34 -30.82 1.02
C THR A 268 -9.60 -29.60 1.57
N PHE A 269 -8.33 -29.39 1.19
CA PHE A 269 -7.58 -28.19 1.59
C PHE A 269 -8.15 -26.90 0.99
N TRP A 270 -8.67 -26.92 -0.24
CA TRP A 270 -9.38 -25.79 -0.84
C TRP A 270 -10.68 -25.45 -0.10
N ILE A 271 -11.47 -26.45 0.29
CA ILE A 271 -12.67 -26.24 1.11
C ILE A 271 -12.29 -25.69 2.48
N ALA A 272 -11.25 -26.27 3.12
CA ALA A 272 -10.77 -25.81 4.42
C ALA A 272 -10.29 -24.34 4.39
N THR A 273 -9.53 -23.95 3.37
CA THR A 273 -9.09 -22.55 3.19
C THR A 273 -10.25 -21.60 2.99
N ALA A 274 -11.28 -21.99 2.23
CA ALA A 274 -12.49 -21.19 2.05
C ALA A 274 -13.27 -21.02 3.38
N LEU A 275 -13.35 -22.06 4.21
CA LEU A 275 -14.01 -22.00 5.52
C LEU A 275 -13.25 -21.14 6.54
N ILE A 276 -11.92 -21.07 6.43
CA ILE A 276 -11.07 -20.26 7.30
C ILE A 276 -11.12 -18.76 6.93
N TYR A 277 -11.43 -18.44 5.67
CA TYR A 277 -11.40 -17.06 5.16
C TYR A 277 -12.19 -16.02 5.99
N PRO A 278 -13.43 -16.27 6.46
CA PRO A 278 -14.16 -15.28 7.27
C PRO A 278 -13.46 -14.93 8.59
N SER A 279 -12.70 -15.87 9.16
CA SER A 279 -11.92 -15.65 10.38
C SER A 279 -10.66 -14.83 10.08
N LEU A 280 -9.96 -15.14 8.99
CA LEU A 280 -8.81 -14.35 8.52
C LEU A 280 -9.22 -12.92 8.18
N HIS A 281 -10.37 -12.73 7.54
CA HIS A 281 -10.88 -11.41 7.21
C HIS A 281 -11.20 -10.58 8.46
N ARG A 282 -11.86 -11.21 9.46
CA ARG A 282 -12.12 -10.55 10.75
C ARG A 282 -10.84 -10.18 11.49
N PHE A 283 -9.86 -11.08 11.50
CA PHE A 283 -8.55 -10.82 12.08
C PHE A 283 -7.81 -9.68 11.37
N ALA A 284 -7.80 -9.69 10.03
CA ALA A 284 -7.22 -8.61 9.23
C ALA A 284 -7.88 -7.26 9.52
N ALA A 285 -9.22 -7.21 9.55
CA ALA A 285 -9.96 -6.00 9.88
C ALA A 285 -9.61 -5.48 11.28
N TRP A 286 -9.55 -6.38 12.27
CA TRP A 286 -9.14 -6.04 13.63
C TRP A 286 -7.72 -5.49 13.69
N LEU A 287 -6.76 -6.14 13.01
CA LEU A 287 -5.35 -5.71 12.98
C LEU A 287 -5.22 -4.33 12.36
N VAL A 288 -5.90 -4.09 11.22
CA VAL A 288 -5.93 -2.79 10.57
C VAL A 288 -6.54 -1.73 11.47
N ASP A 289 -7.71 -1.98 12.05
CA ASP A 289 -8.42 -0.99 12.86
C ASP A 289 -7.71 -0.66 14.18
N LYS A 290 -7.09 -1.65 14.83
CA LYS A 290 -6.48 -1.49 16.16
C LYS A 290 -5.00 -1.18 16.13
N ILE A 291 -4.23 -1.87 15.30
CA ILE A 291 -2.76 -1.78 15.31
C ILE A 291 -2.29 -0.74 14.30
N ILE A 292 -2.74 -0.82 13.04
CA ILE A 292 -2.23 0.02 11.96
C ILE A 292 -2.88 1.41 12.00
N LEU A 293 -4.21 1.48 11.96
CA LEU A 293 -4.95 2.74 11.89
C LEU A 293 -5.29 3.32 13.26
N ARG A 294 -5.15 2.55 14.35
CA ARG A 294 -5.44 2.97 15.74
C ARG A 294 -6.75 3.79 15.86
N ARG A 295 -7.85 3.29 15.30
CA ARG A 295 -9.14 4.01 15.28
C ARG A 295 -9.60 4.32 16.69
N ALA A 296 -10.00 5.58 16.91
CA ALA A 296 -10.71 5.97 18.12
C ALA A 296 -12.07 5.23 18.18
N ASP A 297 -12.46 4.81 19.38
CA ASP A 297 -13.77 4.21 19.60
C ASP A 297 -14.83 5.32 19.57
N TYR A 298 -15.49 5.49 18.43
CA TYR A 298 -16.49 6.55 18.23
C TYR A 298 -17.71 6.40 19.14
N ALA A 299 -18.05 5.18 19.56
CA ALA A 299 -19.15 4.97 20.50
C ALA A 299 -18.76 5.52 21.88
N ARG A 300 -17.54 5.23 22.34
CA ARG A 300 -17.00 5.82 23.58
C ARG A 300 -16.79 7.34 23.46
N LEU A 301 -16.34 7.82 22.30
CA LEU A 301 -16.18 9.26 22.05
C LEU A 301 -17.53 9.97 22.14
N ARG A 302 -18.56 9.45 21.48
CA ARG A 302 -19.92 9.99 21.53
C ARG A 302 -20.45 9.99 22.96
N ALA A 303 -20.31 8.88 23.69
CA ALA A 303 -20.73 8.80 25.08
C ALA A 303 -19.98 9.81 25.98
N ARG A 304 -18.69 10.05 25.72
CA ARG A 304 -17.89 11.05 26.44
C ARG A 304 -18.38 12.47 26.15
N ILE A 305 -18.59 12.81 24.88
CA ILE A 305 -19.09 14.13 24.47
C ILE A 305 -20.48 14.38 25.08
N SER A 306 -21.39 13.41 25.02
CA SER A 306 -22.70 13.51 25.66
C SER A 306 -22.58 13.77 27.16
N LYS A 307 -21.71 13.03 27.87
CA LYS A 307 -21.48 13.25 29.30
C LYS A 307 -20.88 14.62 29.61
N THR A 308 -20.03 15.15 28.74
CA THR A 308 -19.48 16.52 28.88
C THR A 308 -20.58 17.57 28.73
N ILE A 309 -21.46 17.42 27.73
CA ILE A 309 -22.60 18.31 27.51
C ILE A 309 -23.54 18.31 28.73
N GLU A 310 -23.77 17.16 29.35
CA GLU A 310 -24.63 17.05 30.54
C GLU A 310 -24.02 17.64 31.82
N LYS A 311 -22.68 17.69 31.93
CA LYS A 311 -21.98 18.09 33.15
C LYS A 311 -21.61 19.58 33.17
N GLU A 312 -21.29 20.14 32.02
CA GLU A 312 -20.84 21.52 31.89
C GLU A 312 -22.01 22.47 31.63
N ASN A 313 -22.13 23.53 32.42
CA ASN A 313 -23.22 24.51 32.28
C ASN A 313 -22.86 25.70 31.37
N ALA A 314 -21.58 25.85 31.01
CA ALA A 314 -21.08 26.93 30.15
C ALA A 314 -20.79 26.41 28.74
N ILE A 315 -21.30 27.12 27.73
CA ILE A 315 -21.19 26.70 26.33
C ILE A 315 -19.73 26.67 25.87
N GLU A 316 -18.92 27.63 26.33
CA GLU A 316 -17.50 27.74 26.04
C GLU A 316 -16.73 26.49 26.51
N ASN A 317 -17.10 25.95 27.67
CA ASN A 317 -16.50 24.74 28.23
C ASN A 317 -16.90 23.51 27.42
N VAL A 318 -18.18 23.39 27.06
CA VAL A 318 -18.70 22.29 26.24
C VAL A 318 -17.99 22.27 24.88
N LEU A 319 -17.94 23.40 24.18
CA LEU A 319 -17.30 23.51 22.87
C LEU A 319 -15.79 23.30 22.96
N GLY A 320 -15.13 23.89 23.96
CA GLY A 320 -13.69 23.72 24.17
C GLY A 320 -13.28 22.26 24.43
N GLU A 321 -14.04 21.53 25.26
CA GLU A 321 -13.79 20.12 25.55
C GLU A 321 -14.19 19.20 24.37
N THR A 322 -15.24 19.55 23.64
CA THR A 322 -15.65 18.86 22.41
C THR A 322 -14.58 19.01 21.34
N CYS A 323 -14.05 20.23 21.11
CA CYS A 323 -12.93 20.48 20.21
C CYS A 323 -11.72 19.65 20.59
N ARG A 324 -11.31 19.64 21.86
CA ARG A 324 -10.17 18.83 22.34
C ARG A 324 -10.39 17.32 22.15
N SER A 325 -11.59 16.83 22.44
CA SER A 325 -11.96 15.42 22.26
C SER A 325 -11.98 15.01 20.79
N LEU A 326 -12.54 15.85 19.91
CA LEU A 326 -12.55 15.64 18.47
C LEU A 326 -11.14 15.75 17.88
N ALA A 327 -10.34 16.73 18.31
CA ALA A 327 -8.95 16.89 17.87
C ALA A 327 -8.12 15.66 18.21
N SER A 328 -8.25 15.14 19.43
CA SER A 328 -7.57 13.92 19.86
C SER A 328 -8.03 12.68 19.08
N ALA A 329 -9.35 12.51 18.90
CA ALA A 329 -9.92 11.35 18.22
C ALA A 329 -9.63 11.34 16.71
N LEU A 330 -9.64 12.52 16.08
CA LEU A 330 -9.44 12.72 14.64
C LEU A 330 -7.99 13.12 14.32
N THR A 331 -7.12 13.23 15.33
CA THR A 331 -5.70 13.58 15.21
C THR A 331 -5.44 14.91 14.49
N ALA A 332 -6.34 15.88 14.70
CA ALA A 332 -6.17 17.26 14.25
C ALA A 332 -5.14 17.98 15.14
N LYS A 333 -4.20 18.71 14.53
CA LYS A 333 -3.23 19.52 15.29
C LYS A 333 -3.82 20.84 15.74
N GLU A 334 -4.75 21.38 14.97
CA GLU A 334 -5.46 22.60 15.30
C GLU A 334 -6.94 22.29 15.48
N SER A 335 -7.51 22.81 16.55
CA SER A 335 -8.94 22.75 16.81
C SER A 335 -9.41 24.04 17.44
N ASN A 336 -10.40 24.67 16.85
CA ASN A 336 -11.01 25.88 17.40
C ASN A 336 -12.51 25.87 17.16
N TRP A 337 -13.25 26.74 17.83
CA TRP A 337 -14.66 26.98 17.55
C TRP A 337 -14.91 28.48 17.41
N ASP A 338 -15.95 28.83 16.66
CA ASP A 338 -16.39 30.21 16.47
C ASP A 338 -17.92 30.29 16.50
N GLN A 339 -18.44 31.47 16.81
CA GLN A 339 -19.86 31.76 16.71
C GLN A 339 -20.23 32.07 15.25
N SER A 340 -21.32 31.48 14.78
CA SER A 340 -21.87 31.75 13.45
C SER A 340 -23.12 32.60 13.59
N SER A 341 -23.09 33.79 12.97
CA SER A 341 -24.20 34.74 12.94
C SER A 341 -25.30 34.36 11.95
N GLU A 342 -25.04 33.40 11.06
CA GLU A 342 -26.00 32.93 10.07
C GLU A 342 -26.65 31.62 10.51
N ASN A 343 -27.98 31.59 10.48
CA ASN A 343 -28.76 30.37 10.64
C ASN A 343 -28.71 29.59 9.32
N GLU A 344 -27.53 29.03 9.02
CA GLU A 344 -27.19 28.31 7.78
C GLU A 344 -27.88 26.95 7.69
N SER A 345 -29.21 26.94 7.79
CA SER A 345 -30.09 25.77 7.73
C SER A 345 -30.01 24.97 6.42
N ASN A 346 -29.37 25.53 5.38
CA ASN A 346 -29.19 24.91 4.07
C ASN A 346 -27.75 24.47 3.77
N LEU A 347 -26.78 24.69 4.66
CA LEU A 347 -25.42 24.19 4.46
C LEU A 347 -25.26 22.78 5.05
N PRO A 348 -24.39 21.94 4.45
CA PRO A 348 -24.15 20.62 4.99
C PRO A 348 -23.64 20.75 6.43
N VAL A 349 -24.23 19.97 7.35
CA VAL A 349 -23.87 19.91 8.79
C VAL A 349 -22.36 19.73 8.99
N VAL A 350 -21.69 19.13 8.02
CA VAL A 350 -20.24 19.11 7.98
C VAL A 350 -19.73 19.44 6.57
N ASN A 351 -18.86 20.45 6.49
CA ASN A 351 -18.11 20.78 5.29
C ASN A 351 -16.67 20.27 5.44
N PHE A 352 -16.21 19.51 4.45
CA PHE A 352 -14.93 18.80 4.51
C PHE A 352 -14.02 19.18 3.35
N THR A 353 -12.78 19.50 3.69
CA THR A 353 -11.67 19.63 2.73
C THR A 353 -10.55 18.66 3.11
N SER A 354 -9.55 18.51 2.25
CA SER A 354 -8.45 17.56 2.47
C SER A 354 -7.60 17.86 3.72
N ASN A 355 -7.62 19.10 4.21
CA ASN A 355 -6.79 19.56 5.34
C ASN A 355 -7.61 20.21 6.46
N ALA A 356 -8.92 20.43 6.27
CA ALA A 356 -9.78 21.05 7.28
C ALA A 356 -11.18 20.43 7.29
N ALA A 357 -11.77 20.33 8.47
CA ALA A 357 -13.17 19.99 8.66
C ALA A 357 -13.87 21.11 9.42
N GLU A 358 -15.03 21.51 8.91
CA GLU A 358 -15.90 22.52 9.51
C GLU A 358 -17.21 21.84 9.87
N ILE A 359 -17.50 21.76 11.16
CA ILE A 359 -18.70 21.11 11.69
C ILE A 359 -19.63 22.21 12.19
N LEU A 360 -20.80 22.33 11.58
CA LEU A 360 -21.86 23.19 12.06
C LEU A 360 -22.57 22.50 13.22
N VAL A 361 -22.67 23.19 14.35
CA VAL A 361 -23.44 22.76 15.52
C VAL A 361 -24.71 23.60 15.56
N PRO A 362 -25.84 23.09 15.04
CA PRO A 362 -27.09 23.83 15.02
C PRO A 362 -27.65 23.96 16.45
N THR A 363 -28.16 25.14 16.76
CA THR A 363 -28.84 25.46 18.02
C THR A 363 -30.30 25.81 17.75
N ALA A 364 -31.15 25.67 18.76
CA ALA A 364 -32.57 26.05 18.64
C ALA A 364 -32.74 27.58 18.53
N GLU A 365 -31.85 28.35 19.17
CA GLU A 365 -31.80 29.81 19.13
C GLU A 365 -30.37 30.26 18.79
N LEU A 366 -30.24 31.42 18.13
CA LEU A 366 -28.93 32.00 17.82
C LEU A 366 -28.17 32.39 19.10
N PRO A 367 -26.82 32.33 19.09
CA PRO A 367 -25.95 32.00 17.97
C PRO A 367 -25.80 30.50 17.71
N ALA A 368 -25.60 30.13 16.45
CA ALA A 368 -25.11 28.79 16.08
C ALA A 368 -23.58 28.75 16.26
N TYR A 369 -22.99 27.55 16.30
CA TYR A 369 -21.54 27.39 16.50
C TYR A 369 -20.91 26.60 15.36
N LYS A 370 -19.66 26.93 15.02
CA LYS A 370 -18.84 26.20 14.05
C LYS A 370 -17.59 25.67 14.73
N ILE A 371 -17.31 24.38 14.57
CA ILE A 371 -16.07 23.74 15.03
C ILE A 371 -15.15 23.58 13.82
N TYR A 372 -13.93 24.09 13.94
CA TYR A 372 -12.87 24.00 12.94
C TYR A 372 -11.79 23.04 13.41
N LEU A 373 -11.47 22.04 12.59
CA LEU A 373 -10.37 21.12 12.78
C LEU A 373 -9.42 21.24 11.59
N LYS A 374 -8.12 21.40 11.82
CA LYS A 374 -7.11 21.46 10.75
C LYS A 374 -5.89 20.58 11.03
N ASP A 375 -5.11 20.35 9.99
CA ASP A 375 -3.80 19.71 10.04
C ASP A 375 -3.84 18.30 10.66
N PHE A 376 -4.68 17.45 10.09
CA PHE A 376 -4.78 16.05 10.48
C PHE A 376 -3.43 15.31 10.28
N SER A 377 -3.01 14.58 11.30
CA SER A 377 -1.76 13.79 11.29
C SER A 377 -2.01 12.31 10.94
N GLY A 378 -0.99 11.67 10.34
CA GLY A 378 -0.98 10.21 10.09
C GLY A 378 -1.83 9.72 8.91
N GLY A 379 -1.92 10.48 7.81
CA GLY A 379 -2.72 10.09 6.63
C GLY A 379 -4.24 10.10 6.86
N ARG A 380 -4.69 10.48 8.06
CA ARG A 380 -6.10 10.57 8.46
C ARG A 380 -6.75 11.83 7.89
N ARG A 381 -6.76 11.95 6.57
CA ARG A 381 -7.63 12.90 5.88
C ARG A 381 -9.05 12.40 6.02
N LEU A 382 -9.84 13.08 6.84
CA LEU A 382 -11.26 12.78 7.05
C LEU A 382 -11.99 12.87 5.71
N LEU A 383 -12.89 11.91 5.48
CA LEU A 383 -13.63 11.80 4.22
C LEU A 383 -14.71 12.86 4.11
#